data_AF-A0A7S2ELZ5-F1
#
_entry.id   AF-A0A7S2ELZ5-F1
#
_cell.length_a   1.000
_cell.length_b   1.000
_cell.length_c   1.000
_cell.angle_alpha   90.00
_cell.angle_beta   90.00
_cell.angle_gamma   90.00
#
_symmetry.space_group_name_H-M   'P 1'
#
loop_
_entity.id
_entity.type
_entity.pdbx_description
1 polymer ?
#
loop_
_entity_poly.entity_id
_entity_poly.type
_entity_poly.pdbx_seq_one_letter_code
_entity_poly.pdbx_strand_id
1 'polypeptide(L)'
;MPKSPEDINAMMARVCPELASSYAKYPLKGNMWLSTSATVNGSATFIAETNKQPPLKLDYVHGPGPLGFGYYHLTTRAAYRALYPRLQSQAPLPCCACTKDARNNLSDHEDVTMIVYNRSVATIPDDDKGKEDALAIARGEAQAAYHFTQNEQLFFMAVT
;
A
#
# COMPACT_ATOMS: atom_id res chain seq x y z
N MET A 1 5.44 -15.55 17.22
CA MET A 1 6.34 -14.45 17.61
C MET A 1 6.17 -13.32 16.60
N PRO A 2 6.18 -12.04 17.00
CA PRO A 2 6.19 -10.94 16.04
C PRO A 2 7.43 -11.04 15.15
N LYS A 3 7.27 -10.82 13.82
CA LYS A 3 8.39 -10.79 12.87
C LYS A 3 9.33 -9.63 13.23
N SER A 4 10.65 -9.86 13.17
CA SER A 4 11.62 -8.77 13.36
C SER A 4 11.55 -7.77 12.20
N PRO A 5 12.00 -6.52 12.38
CA PRO A 5 12.10 -5.56 11.27
C PRO A 5 12.93 -6.11 10.10
N GLU A 6 14.00 -6.85 10.38
CA GLU A 6 14.86 -7.48 9.37
C GLU A 6 14.08 -8.51 8.55
N ASP A 7 13.29 -9.37 9.20
CA ASP A 7 12.43 -10.35 8.53
C ASP A 7 11.37 -9.67 7.65
N ILE A 8 10.77 -8.58 8.15
CA ILE A 8 9.78 -7.81 7.39
C ILE A 8 10.41 -7.19 6.15
N ASN A 9 11.60 -6.60 6.27
CA ASN A 9 12.31 -6.00 5.13
C ASN A 9 12.68 -7.06 4.07
N ALA A 10 13.18 -8.23 4.51
CA ALA A 10 13.48 -9.33 3.59
C ALA A 10 12.21 -9.86 2.89
N MET A 11 11.11 -9.96 3.62
CA MET A 11 9.79 -10.32 3.09
C MET A 11 9.29 -9.30 2.06
N MET A 12 9.36 -8.00 2.37
CA MET A 12 8.97 -6.92 1.47
C MET A 12 9.75 -6.97 0.15
N ALA A 13 11.07 -7.12 0.21
CA ALA A 13 11.92 -7.23 -0.97
C ALA A 13 11.60 -8.46 -1.84
N ARG A 14 11.22 -9.59 -1.22
CA ARG A 14 10.82 -10.82 -1.93
C ARG A 14 9.47 -10.67 -2.63
N VAL A 15 8.50 -10.01 -1.99
CA VAL A 15 7.15 -9.81 -2.56
C VAL A 15 7.17 -8.73 -3.64
N CYS A 16 7.86 -7.62 -3.41
CA CYS A 16 7.92 -6.49 -4.33
C CYS A 16 9.35 -5.93 -4.37
N PRO A 17 10.10 -6.15 -5.46
CA PRO A 17 11.50 -5.72 -5.56
C PRO A 17 11.72 -4.22 -5.33
N GLU A 18 10.76 -3.36 -5.68
CA GLU A 18 10.82 -1.91 -5.39
C GLU A 18 10.96 -1.62 -3.88
N LEU A 19 10.36 -2.46 -3.02
CA LEU A 19 10.40 -2.30 -1.57
C LEU A 19 11.76 -2.69 -0.95
N ALA A 20 12.69 -3.23 -1.74
CA ALA A 20 14.09 -3.38 -1.32
C ALA A 20 14.83 -2.04 -1.21
N SER A 21 14.20 -0.94 -1.67
CA SER A 21 14.69 0.43 -1.54
C SER A 21 14.94 0.82 -0.08
N SER A 22 16.02 1.58 0.16
CA SER A 22 16.29 2.18 1.47
C SER A 22 15.20 3.15 1.92
N TYR A 23 14.42 3.74 1.00
CA TYR A 23 13.31 4.63 1.29
C TYR A 23 12.01 3.91 1.66
N ALA A 24 11.95 2.59 1.51
CA ALA A 24 10.79 1.77 1.89
C ALA A 24 11.05 0.89 3.13
N LYS A 25 12.22 1.03 3.77
CA LYS A 25 12.60 0.20 4.92
C LYS A 25 11.57 0.27 6.05
N TYR A 26 11.21 -0.89 6.60
CA TYR A 26 10.39 -1.03 7.79
C TYR A 26 11.26 -1.03 9.07
N PRO A 27 10.82 -0.34 10.14
CA PRO A 27 9.70 0.60 10.16
C PRO A 27 10.08 1.88 9.41
N LEU A 28 9.12 2.40 8.64
CA LEU A 28 9.20 3.73 8.06
C LEU A 28 9.04 4.74 9.19
N LYS A 29 9.92 5.75 9.22
CA LYS A 29 9.86 6.84 10.19
C LYS A 29 10.18 8.15 9.50
N GLY A 30 9.25 9.08 9.55
CA GLY A 30 9.44 10.41 8.99
C GLY A 30 8.28 11.34 9.32
N ASN A 31 8.54 12.63 9.18
CA ASN A 31 7.65 13.66 9.68
C ASN A 31 6.64 14.16 8.62
N MET A 32 6.95 13.97 7.33
CA MET A 32 6.11 14.46 6.24
C MET A 32 6.40 13.73 4.93
N TRP A 33 5.36 13.45 4.14
CA TRP A 33 5.49 12.93 2.78
C TRP A 33 6.05 14.00 1.85
N LEU A 34 6.97 13.64 0.96
CA LEU A 34 7.41 14.58 -0.05
C LEU A 34 6.32 14.82 -1.10
N SER A 35 6.26 16.06 -1.60
CA SER A 35 5.45 16.41 -2.77
C SER A 35 5.99 15.71 -4.01
N THR A 36 5.11 15.39 -4.97
CA THR A 36 5.47 14.81 -6.28
C THR A 36 6.24 15.77 -7.19
N SER A 37 6.41 17.03 -6.77
CA SER A 37 7.25 18.02 -7.45
C SER A 37 8.59 18.25 -6.73
N ALA A 38 8.86 17.55 -5.63
CA ALA A 38 10.12 17.67 -4.89
C ALA A 38 11.25 16.86 -5.56
N THR A 39 12.46 17.02 -5.04
CA THR A 39 13.64 16.24 -5.43
C THR A 39 14.21 15.48 -4.23
N VAL A 40 14.81 14.32 -4.49
CA VAL A 40 15.52 13.48 -3.52
C VAL A 40 16.89 13.17 -4.10
N ASN A 41 17.96 13.61 -3.45
CA ASN A 41 19.34 13.37 -3.91
C ASN A 41 19.56 13.73 -5.39
N GLY A 42 19.02 14.87 -5.82
CA GLY A 42 19.12 15.36 -7.20
C GLY A 42 18.15 14.69 -8.20
N SER A 43 17.38 13.68 -7.78
CA SER A 43 16.38 13.01 -8.63
C SER A 43 14.98 13.56 -8.37
N ALA A 44 14.16 13.71 -9.42
CA ALA A 44 12.77 14.14 -9.28
C ALA A 44 11.91 13.06 -8.60
N THR A 45 10.98 13.47 -7.75
CA THR A 45 10.04 12.54 -7.07
C THR A 45 8.95 11.98 -7.99
N PHE A 46 8.76 12.58 -9.16
CA PHE A 46 7.92 12.08 -10.24
C PHE A 46 8.68 12.10 -11.56
N ILE A 47 8.54 11.02 -12.33
CA ILE A 47 9.05 10.90 -13.69
C ILE A 47 7.89 10.41 -14.56
N ALA A 48 7.45 11.23 -15.51
CA ALA A 48 6.38 10.86 -16.44
C ALA A 48 6.79 9.65 -17.29
N GLU A 49 5.85 8.72 -17.52
CA GLU A 49 6.10 7.56 -18.37
C GLU A 49 6.25 7.99 -19.83
N THR A 50 7.28 7.48 -20.50
CA THR A 50 7.51 7.71 -21.93
C THR A 50 7.56 6.41 -22.74
N ASN A 51 7.63 5.26 -22.09
CA ASN A 51 7.73 3.93 -22.69
C ASN A 51 6.43 3.14 -22.54
N LYS A 52 6.18 2.25 -23.51
CA LYS A 52 5.03 1.33 -23.46
C LYS A 52 5.25 0.16 -22.49
N GLN A 53 6.50 -0.20 -22.22
CA GLN A 53 6.90 -1.21 -21.25
C GLN A 53 7.94 -0.61 -20.30
N PRO A 54 7.48 0.00 -19.20
CA PRO A 54 8.37 0.64 -18.25
C PRO A 54 9.29 -0.39 -17.59
N PRO A 55 10.62 -0.17 -17.56
CA PRO A 55 11.52 -1.02 -16.80
C PRO A 55 11.29 -0.88 -15.29
N LEU A 56 11.71 -1.88 -14.51
CA LEU A 56 11.79 -1.72 -13.05
C LEU A 56 12.79 -0.62 -12.72
N LYS A 57 12.39 0.34 -11.87
CA LYS A 57 13.26 1.40 -11.38
C LYS A 57 13.31 1.33 -9.86
N LEU A 58 14.46 0.97 -9.31
CA LEU A 58 14.68 0.95 -7.86
C LEU A 58 14.36 2.35 -7.27
N ASP A 59 13.79 2.38 -6.07
CA ASP A 59 13.31 3.58 -5.36
C ASP A 59 12.00 4.21 -5.87
N TYR A 60 11.47 3.74 -7.00
CA TYR A 60 10.24 4.25 -7.59
C TYR A 60 9.20 3.15 -7.77
N VAL A 61 7.93 3.54 -7.67
CA VAL A 61 6.79 2.71 -8.06
C VAL A 61 6.19 3.30 -9.33
N HIS A 62 6.06 2.47 -10.36
CA HIS A 62 5.36 2.84 -11.58
C HIS A 62 3.85 2.56 -11.47
N GLY A 63 3.03 3.56 -11.81
CA GLY A 63 1.58 3.41 -11.86
C GLY A 63 0.84 4.74 -11.98
N PRO A 64 -0.49 4.74 -11.76
CA PRO A 64 -1.30 5.95 -11.81
C PRO A 64 -1.12 6.79 -10.55
N GLY A 65 -1.20 8.12 -10.68
CA GLY A 65 -1.16 9.02 -9.54
C GLY A 65 -1.53 10.47 -9.88
N PRO A 66 -1.25 11.42 -8.97
CA PRO A 66 -1.71 12.81 -9.06
C PRO A 66 -1.23 13.58 -10.31
N LEU A 67 -0.07 13.21 -10.86
CA LEU A 67 0.51 13.85 -12.06
C LEU A 67 0.35 12.98 -13.32
N GLY A 68 -0.52 11.99 -13.28
CA GLY A 68 -0.75 11.03 -14.36
C GLY A 68 0.02 9.73 -14.16
N PHE A 69 0.23 9.00 -15.24
CA PHE A 69 0.92 7.71 -15.22
C PHE A 69 2.44 7.90 -15.27
N GLY A 70 3.17 7.24 -14.38
CA GLY A 70 4.62 7.37 -14.31
C GLY A 70 5.23 6.76 -13.06
N TYR A 71 6.50 7.08 -12.83
CA TYR A 71 7.26 6.65 -11.67
C TYR A 71 7.12 7.65 -10.54
N TYR A 72 6.64 7.19 -9.39
CA TYR A 72 6.54 7.95 -8.15
C TYR A 72 7.58 7.42 -7.16
N HIS A 73 8.39 8.31 -6.59
CA HIS A 73 9.43 7.93 -5.63
C HIS A 73 8.82 7.46 -4.29
N LEU A 74 9.42 6.46 -3.65
CA LEU A 74 8.95 5.83 -2.40
C LEU A 74 8.95 6.74 -1.16
N THR A 75 9.46 7.96 -1.28
CA THR A 75 9.33 9.04 -0.26
C THR A 75 8.03 9.83 -0.41
N THR A 76 7.23 9.53 -1.43
CA THR A 76 5.92 10.14 -1.66
C THR A 76 4.81 9.14 -1.32
N ARG A 77 3.70 9.65 -0.80
CA ARG A 77 2.50 8.80 -0.57
C ARG A 77 1.92 8.26 -1.88
N ALA A 78 2.10 9.00 -2.98
CA ALA A 78 1.61 8.61 -4.31
C ALA A 78 2.18 7.26 -4.76
N ALA A 79 3.45 6.98 -4.46
CA ALA A 79 4.07 5.69 -4.76
C ALA A 79 3.32 4.52 -4.11
N TYR A 80 2.99 4.62 -2.82
CA TYR A 80 2.26 3.56 -2.11
C TYR A 80 0.81 3.42 -2.58
N ARG A 81 0.17 4.53 -2.96
CA ARG A 81 -1.18 4.52 -3.58
C ARG A 81 -1.20 3.84 -4.93
N ALA A 82 -0.14 3.99 -5.74
CA ALA A 82 0.02 3.27 -6.99
C ALA A 82 0.35 1.78 -6.75
N LEU A 83 1.16 1.50 -5.71
CA LEU A 83 1.62 0.15 -5.41
C LEU A 83 0.52 -0.78 -4.88
N TYR A 84 -0.31 -0.27 -3.96
CA TYR A 84 -1.36 -1.06 -3.30
C TYR A 84 -2.30 -1.80 -4.27
N PRO A 85 -2.97 -1.15 -5.24
CA PRO A 85 -3.85 -1.85 -6.17
C PRO A 85 -3.09 -2.83 -7.07
N ARG A 86 -1.82 -2.55 -7.38
CA ARG A 86 -0.98 -3.48 -8.14
C ARG A 86 -0.74 -4.75 -7.35
N LEU A 87 -0.40 -4.65 -6.06
CA LEU A 87 -0.27 -5.82 -5.19
C LEU A 87 -1.59 -6.60 -5.10
N GLN A 88 -2.73 -5.92 -4.95
CA GLN A 88 -4.04 -6.60 -4.96
C GLN A 88 -4.28 -7.39 -6.25
N SER A 89 -3.89 -6.85 -7.41
CA SER A 89 -4.04 -7.52 -8.71
C SER A 89 -3.07 -8.68 -8.94
N GLN A 90 -1.97 -8.74 -8.18
CA GLN A 90 -0.89 -9.71 -8.32
C GLN A 90 -0.86 -10.75 -7.18
N ALA A 91 -1.91 -10.77 -6.34
CA ALA A 91 -2.00 -11.69 -5.23
C ALA A 91 -1.93 -13.16 -5.70
N PRO A 92 -1.13 -14.01 -5.03
CA PRO A 92 -1.12 -15.45 -5.27
C PRO A 92 -2.53 -16.03 -5.11
N LEU A 93 -2.95 -16.93 -6.01
CA LEU A 93 -4.28 -17.51 -5.96
C LEU A 93 -4.45 -18.42 -4.72
N PRO A 94 -5.45 -18.17 -3.85
CA PRO A 94 -5.67 -18.96 -2.64
C PRO A 94 -5.96 -20.44 -2.93
N CYS A 95 -6.62 -20.73 -4.06
CA CYS A 95 -7.01 -22.08 -4.45
C CYS A 95 -5.83 -23.02 -4.73
N CYS A 96 -4.62 -22.48 -4.86
CA CYS A 96 -3.39 -23.25 -5.14
C CYS A 96 -2.43 -23.31 -3.93
N ALA A 97 -2.83 -22.81 -2.76
CA ALA A 97 -2.01 -22.79 -1.55
C ALA A 97 -1.95 -24.16 -0.81
N CYS A 98 -1.78 -25.25 -1.55
CA CYS A 98 -1.81 -26.62 -1.01
C CYS A 98 -0.52 -26.98 -0.27
N THR A 99 0.61 -26.34 -0.59
CA THR A 99 1.91 -26.56 0.06
C THR A 99 2.16 -25.54 1.17
N LYS A 100 3.06 -25.88 2.10
CA LYS A 100 3.49 -24.94 3.15
C LYS A 100 4.09 -23.67 2.54
N ASP A 101 4.90 -23.81 1.49
CA ASP A 101 5.54 -22.67 0.82
C ASP A 101 4.53 -21.78 0.11
N ALA A 102 3.52 -22.36 -0.54
CA ALA A 102 2.46 -21.57 -1.18
C ALA A 102 1.62 -20.81 -0.15
N ARG A 103 1.32 -21.41 1.02
CA ARG A 103 0.65 -20.71 2.13
C ARG A 103 1.51 -19.59 2.70
N ASN A 104 2.81 -19.81 2.86
CA ASN A 104 3.74 -18.78 3.32
C ASN A 104 3.81 -17.62 2.33
N ASN A 105 3.90 -17.89 1.03
CA ASN A 105 3.92 -16.86 0.00
C ASN A 105 2.63 -16.03 -0.02
N LEU A 106 1.47 -16.68 0.16
CA LEU A 106 0.20 -15.97 0.29
C LEU A 106 0.18 -15.07 1.54
N SER A 107 0.54 -15.62 2.71
CA SER A 107 0.61 -14.85 3.96
C SER A 107 1.59 -13.69 3.88
N ASP A 108 2.77 -13.90 3.28
CA ASP A 108 3.77 -12.85 3.11
C ASP A 108 3.27 -11.75 2.15
N HIS A 109 2.57 -12.14 1.09
CA HIS A 109 1.94 -11.18 0.17
C HIS A 109 0.85 -10.36 0.87
N GLU A 110 0.00 -10.99 1.68
CA GLU A 110 -1.03 -10.31 2.49
C GLU A 110 -0.41 -9.33 3.49
N ASP A 111 0.63 -9.75 4.21
CA ASP A 111 1.34 -8.91 5.18
C ASP A 111 1.96 -7.68 4.49
N VAL A 112 2.65 -7.86 3.36
CA VAL A 112 3.24 -6.75 2.59
C VAL A 112 2.16 -5.83 2.02
N THR A 113 1.07 -6.41 1.50
CA THR A 113 -0.06 -5.64 0.96
C THR A 113 -0.68 -4.76 2.05
N MET A 114 -0.83 -5.28 3.27
CA MET A 114 -1.31 -4.53 4.42
C MET A 114 -0.36 -3.39 4.81
N ILE A 115 0.96 -3.62 4.85
CA ILE A 115 1.95 -2.57 5.11
C ILE A 115 1.84 -1.44 4.07
N VAL A 116 1.77 -1.80 2.79
CA VAL A 116 1.65 -0.83 1.69
C VAL A 116 0.31 -0.08 1.76
N TYR A 117 -0.78 -0.76 2.10
CA TYR A 117 -2.08 -0.12 2.33
C TYR A 117 -1.98 0.95 3.43
N ASN A 118 -1.45 0.59 4.60
CA ASN A 118 -1.28 1.50 5.72
C ASN A 118 -0.48 2.75 5.30
N ARG A 119 0.63 2.58 4.58
CA ARG A 119 1.42 3.70 4.05
C ARG A 119 0.68 4.55 3.01
N SER A 120 -0.21 3.95 2.22
CA SER A 120 -0.98 4.64 1.18
C SER A 120 -2.03 5.60 1.76
N VAL A 121 -2.53 5.30 2.96
CA VAL A 121 -3.52 6.10 3.69
C VAL A 121 -2.91 6.97 4.79
N ALA A 122 -1.69 6.65 5.23
CA ALA A 122 -1.00 7.37 6.30
C ALA A 122 -0.92 8.89 6.04
N THR A 123 -1.14 9.66 7.10
CA THR A 123 -0.98 11.12 7.10
C THR A 123 0.49 11.55 6.98
N ILE A 124 1.41 10.77 7.55
CA ILE A 124 2.86 10.97 7.53
C ILE A 124 3.58 9.63 7.21
N PRO A 125 4.86 9.63 6.78
CA PRO A 125 5.64 8.42 6.50
C PRO A 125 6.10 7.72 7.78
N ASP A 126 5.14 7.23 8.57
CA ASP A 126 5.36 6.48 9.80
C ASP A 126 4.42 5.26 9.82
N ASP A 127 4.98 4.07 10.02
CA ASP A 127 4.21 2.81 9.95
C ASP A 127 3.24 2.63 11.13
N ASP A 128 3.58 3.14 12.32
CA ASP A 128 2.67 3.10 13.47
C ASP A 128 1.50 4.05 13.24
N LYS A 129 1.80 5.26 12.75
CA LYS A 129 0.75 6.23 12.40
C LYS A 129 -0.12 5.73 11.24
N GLY A 130 0.47 5.11 10.22
CA GLY A 130 -0.27 4.53 9.11
C GLY A 130 -1.25 3.45 9.54
N LYS A 131 -0.87 2.62 10.52
CA LYS A 131 -1.77 1.63 11.11
C LYS A 131 -2.95 2.27 11.85
N GLU A 132 -2.71 3.33 12.63
CA GLU A 132 -3.79 4.08 13.28
C GLU A 132 -4.77 4.69 12.28
N ASP A 133 -4.24 5.34 11.25
CA ASP A 133 -5.04 6.02 10.22
C ASP A 133 -5.88 4.99 9.42
N ALA A 134 -5.30 3.83 9.09
CA ALA A 134 -6.02 2.72 8.45
C ALA A 134 -7.16 2.18 9.33
N LEU A 135 -6.94 2.03 10.64
CA LEU A 135 -7.99 1.61 11.58
C LEU A 135 -9.10 2.66 11.71
N ALA A 136 -8.76 3.95 11.67
CA ALA A 136 -9.75 5.03 11.69
C ALA A 136 -10.65 4.99 10.45
N ILE A 137 -10.08 4.75 9.26
CA ILE A 137 -10.84 4.57 8.02
C ILE A 137 -11.78 3.37 8.12
N ALA A 138 -11.26 2.20 8.53
CA ALA A 138 -12.07 0.98 8.63
C ALA A 138 -13.25 1.13 9.62
N ARG A 139 -13.04 1.84 10.74
CA ARG A 139 -14.12 2.15 11.70
C ARG A 139 -15.18 3.07 11.08
N GLY A 140 -14.74 4.10 10.35
CA GLY A 140 -15.65 5.02 9.66
C GLY A 140 -16.51 4.33 8.61
N GLU A 141 -15.91 3.45 7.79
CA GLU A 141 -16.62 2.65 6.79
C GLU A 141 -17.61 1.68 7.43
N ALA A 142 -17.21 0.98 8.49
CA ALA A 142 -18.11 0.07 9.22
C ALA A 142 -19.30 0.81 9.83
N GLN A 143 -19.08 2.00 10.40
CA GLN A 143 -20.15 2.84 10.94
C GLN A 143 -21.10 3.34 9.83
N ALA A 144 -20.56 3.74 8.67
CA ALA A 144 -21.39 4.15 7.53
C ALA A 144 -22.26 3.00 7.01
N ALA A 145 -21.70 1.79 6.89
CA ALA A 145 -22.45 0.60 6.49
C ALA A 145 -23.55 0.23 7.49
N TYR A 146 -23.27 0.36 8.79
CA TYR A 146 -24.28 0.15 9.85
C TYR A 146 -25.44 1.14 9.74
N HIS A 147 -25.17 2.43 9.55
CA HIS A 147 -26.22 3.43 9.37
C HIS A 147 -27.02 3.22 8.09
N PHE A 148 -26.37 2.83 6.99
CA PHE A 148 -27.05 2.51 5.74
C PHE A 148 -28.03 1.33 5.92
N THR A 149 -27.56 0.23 6.50
CA THR A 149 -28.40 -0.96 6.75
C THR A 149 -29.54 -0.71 7.74
N GLN A 150 -29.33 0.11 8.77
CA GLN A 150 -30.43 0.54 9.65
C GLN A 150 -31.50 1.35 8.89
N ASN A 151 -31.08 2.28 8.03
CA ASN A 151 -32.02 3.10 7.26
C ASN A 151 -32.83 2.25 6.28
N GLU A 152 -32.21 1.25 5.64
CA GLU A 152 -32.93 0.30 4.80
C GLU A 152 -33.93 -0.53 5.61
N GLN A 153 -33.54 -1.04 6.78
CA GLN A 153 -34.43 -1.80 7.65
C GLN A 153 -35.62 -0.97 8.14
N LEU A 154 -35.39 0.29 8.53
CA LEU A 154 -36.45 1.22 8.92
C LEU A 154 -37.39 1.53 7.76
N PHE A 155 -36.86 1.70 6.54
CA PHE A 155 -37.68 1.88 5.34
C PHE A 155 -38.55 0.66 5.06
N PHE A 156 -37.99 -0.55 5.10
CA PHE A 156 -38.76 -1.78 4.90
C PHE A 156 -39.85 -1.97 5.96
N MET A 157 -39.57 -1.67 7.24
CA MET A 157 -40.57 -1.76 8.31
C MET A 157 -41.65 -0.66 8.23
N ALA A 158 -41.37 0.49 7.62
CA ALA A 158 -42.34 1.58 7.48
C ALA A 158 -43.27 1.42 6.26
N VAL A 159 -42.92 0.55 5.30
CA VAL A 159 -43.66 0.32 4.05
C VAL A 159 -44.50 -0.97 4.10
N THR A 160 -44.28 -1.84 5.08
CA THR A 160 -45.12 -3.02 5.41
C THR A 160 -46.16 -2.70 6.47
#